data_AF-A0A7Y4QU41-F1
#
_entry.id   AF-A0A7Y4QU41-F1
#
_cell.length_a   1.000
_cell.length_b   1.000
_cell.length_c   1.000
_cell.angle_alpha   90.00
_cell.angle_beta   90.00
_cell.angle_gamma   90.00
#
_symmetry.space_group_name_H-M   'P 1'
#
loop_
_entity.id
_entity.type
_entity.pdbx_description
1 polymer ?
#
loop_
_entity_poly.entity_id
_entity_poly.type
_entity_poly.pdbx_seq_one_letter_code
_entity_poly.pdbx_strand_id
1 'polypeptide(L)'
;MKNLYQVLYGVAGLLFLTVILGGTVTKPVFNNYSVKTLETAGVKKASMDSIDSRIDDMLFSVKKVQLQIEKIKNIFSSDQIDENKYQRTKSEVFVKNIYNPLNELVIIFYRIGFFFISIILFLSAVIFQMIYRSKDLRRRVEKLEAGFAAK
;
A
#
# COMPACT_ATOMS: atom_id res chain seq x y z
N MET A 1 -31.71 10.77 10.55
CA MET A 1 -31.37 9.76 11.58
C MET A 1 -31.51 8.34 11.05
N LYS A 2 -32.67 7.90 10.53
CA LYS A 2 -32.85 6.54 10.00
C LYS A 2 -31.86 6.18 8.88
N ASN A 3 -31.79 7.01 7.85
CA ASN A 3 -30.90 6.77 6.71
C ASN A 3 -29.41 6.92 7.09
N LEU A 4 -29.10 7.70 8.14
CA LEU A 4 -27.72 7.97 8.56
C LEU A 4 -27.03 6.72 9.10
N TYR A 5 -27.65 5.99 10.05
CA TYR A 5 -27.04 4.76 10.57
C TYR A 5 -26.98 3.66 9.51
N GLN A 6 -27.95 3.61 8.58
CA GLN A 6 -27.94 2.66 7.46
C GLN A 6 -26.78 2.93 6.50
N VAL A 7 -26.54 4.18 6.15
CA VAL A 7 -25.38 4.58 5.33
C VAL A 7 -24.08 4.27 6.07
N LEU A 8 -23.99 4.57 7.37
CA LEU A 8 -22.79 4.27 8.17
C LEU A 8 -22.50 2.75 8.21
N TYR A 9 -23.50 1.90 8.39
CA TYR A 9 -23.32 0.45 8.28
C TYR A 9 -22.88 0.01 6.89
N GLY A 10 -23.48 0.58 5.84
CA GLY A 10 -23.12 0.26 4.46
C GLY A 10 -21.66 0.61 4.16
N VAL A 11 -21.22 1.80 4.56
CA VAL A 11 -19.84 2.26 4.37
C VAL A 11 -18.87 1.45 5.23
N ALA A 12 -19.20 1.17 6.50
CA ALA A 12 -18.38 0.31 7.35
C ALA A 12 -18.24 -1.09 6.76
N GLY A 13 -19.33 -1.70 6.30
CA GLY A 13 -19.31 -3.02 5.66
C GLY A 13 -18.47 -3.04 4.39
N LEU A 14 -18.60 -2.01 3.53
CA LEU A 14 -17.76 -1.86 2.34
C LEU A 14 -16.27 -1.74 2.69
N LEU A 15 -15.92 -0.89 3.66
CA LEU A 15 -14.54 -0.71 4.10
C LEU A 15 -13.98 -2.02 4.68
N PHE A 16 -14.74 -2.72 5.50
CA PHE A 16 -14.35 -4.01 6.03
C PHE A 16 -14.10 -5.05 4.93
N LEU A 17 -14.98 -5.14 3.94
CA LEU A 17 -14.81 -6.01 2.78
C LEU A 17 -13.56 -5.63 1.98
N THR A 18 -13.29 -4.34 1.77
CA THR A 18 -12.08 -3.90 1.05
C THR A 18 -10.78 -4.26 1.79
N VAL A 19 -10.81 -4.30 3.13
CA VAL A 19 -9.67 -4.74 3.95
C VAL A 19 -9.46 -6.25 3.82
N ILE A 20 -10.53 -7.05 3.91
CA ILE A 20 -10.47 -8.52 3.80
C ILE A 20 -10.05 -8.96 2.40
N LEU A 21 -10.68 -8.38 1.37
CA LEU A 21 -10.36 -8.63 -0.04
C LEU A 21 -9.05 -7.93 -0.49
N GLY A 22 -8.42 -7.22 0.44
CA GLY A 22 -7.10 -6.57 0.37
C GLY A 22 -6.08 -7.30 -0.49
N GLY A 23 -5.96 -8.61 -0.27
CA GLY A 23 -4.88 -9.46 -0.78
C GLY A 23 -4.77 -9.54 -2.29
N THR A 24 -5.90 -9.52 -3.00
CA THR A 24 -5.96 -9.85 -4.44
C THR A 24 -6.65 -8.77 -5.26
N VAL A 25 -7.85 -8.33 -4.88
CA VAL A 25 -8.68 -7.45 -5.73
C VAL A 25 -8.38 -5.97 -5.49
N THR A 26 -8.12 -5.57 -4.25
CA THR A 26 -7.89 -4.15 -3.89
C THR A 26 -6.42 -3.79 -3.78
N LYS A 27 -5.50 -4.76 -3.93
CA LYS A 27 -4.04 -4.54 -3.97
C LYS A 27 -3.60 -3.43 -4.94
N PRO A 28 -4.14 -3.31 -6.18
CA PRO A 28 -3.76 -2.24 -7.10
C PRO A 28 -4.10 -0.84 -6.58
N VAL A 29 -5.23 -0.71 -5.87
CA VAL A 29 -5.69 0.55 -5.29
C VAL A 29 -4.75 0.98 -4.16
N PHE A 30 -4.45 0.08 -3.23
CA PHE A 30 -3.50 0.35 -2.16
C PHE A 30 -2.09 0.63 -2.68
N ASN A 31 -1.67 -0.06 -3.75
CA ASN A 31 -0.39 0.17 -4.40
C ASN A 31 -0.28 1.58 -5.00
N ASN A 32 -1.35 2.08 -5.62
CA ASN A 32 -1.35 3.45 -6.14
C ASN A 32 -1.27 4.50 -5.03
N TYR A 33 -1.96 4.27 -3.91
CA TYR A 33 -1.87 5.16 -2.75
C TYR A 33 -0.48 5.11 -2.11
N SER A 34 0.09 3.93 -1.93
CA SER A 34 1.41 3.77 -1.33
C SER A 34 2.51 4.37 -2.19
N VAL A 35 2.47 4.19 -3.51
CA VAL A 35 3.42 4.82 -4.45
C VAL A 35 3.34 6.35 -4.36
N LYS A 36 2.14 6.93 -4.39
CA LYS A 36 1.97 8.40 -4.23
C LYS A 36 2.51 8.91 -2.90
N THR A 37 2.27 8.16 -1.82
CA THR A 37 2.75 8.54 -0.48
C THR A 37 4.28 8.46 -0.41
N LEU A 38 4.90 7.43 -0.96
CA LEU A 38 6.35 7.30 -1.06
C LEU A 38 6.94 8.44 -1.92
N GLU A 39 6.33 8.76 -3.05
CA GLU A 39 6.76 9.88 -3.90
C GLU A 39 6.67 11.22 -3.18
N THR A 40 5.58 11.44 -2.43
CA THR A 40 5.39 12.66 -1.63
C THR A 40 6.39 12.75 -0.49
N ALA A 41 6.74 11.63 0.13
CA ALA A 41 7.79 11.53 1.15
C ALA A 41 9.22 11.62 0.57
N GLY A 42 9.37 11.76 -0.75
CA GLY A 42 10.66 11.93 -1.43
C GLY A 42 11.31 10.61 -1.89
N VAL A 43 10.69 9.46 -1.62
CA VAL A 43 11.16 8.14 -2.06
C VAL A 43 10.59 7.85 -3.45
N LYS A 44 11.18 8.48 -4.47
CA LYS A 44 10.80 8.25 -5.87
C LYS A 44 11.44 6.97 -6.39
N LYS A 45 10.64 6.11 -7.01
CA LYS A 45 11.14 4.89 -7.67
C LYS A 45 12.24 5.20 -8.68
N ALA A 46 12.03 6.24 -9.50
CA ALA A 46 13.00 6.71 -10.48
C ALA A 46 14.35 7.11 -9.88
N SER A 47 14.37 7.62 -8.63
CA SER A 47 15.63 7.92 -7.94
C SER A 47 16.37 6.64 -7.54
N MET A 48 15.65 5.60 -7.08
CA MET A 48 16.24 4.30 -6.80
C MET A 48 16.70 3.58 -8.06
N ASP A 49 15.93 3.64 -9.15
CA ASP A 49 16.33 3.16 -10.48
C ASP A 49 17.64 3.84 -10.95
N SER A 50 17.79 5.14 -10.70
CA SER A 50 19.00 5.88 -11.07
C SER A 50 20.24 5.47 -10.24
N ILE A 51 20.02 5.09 -8.98
CA ILE A 51 21.08 4.60 -8.09
C ILE A 51 21.53 3.21 -8.55
N ASP A 52 20.58 2.31 -8.82
CA ASP A 52 20.87 0.99 -9.40
C ASP A 52 21.66 1.12 -10.71
N SER A 53 21.25 2.01 -11.62
CA SER A 53 21.97 2.25 -12.89
C SER A 53 23.41 2.75 -12.67
N ARG A 54 23.64 3.64 -11.69
CA ARG A 54 25.00 4.15 -11.39
C ARG A 54 25.89 3.06 -10.79
N ILE A 55 25.33 2.20 -9.95
CA ILE A 55 26.04 1.05 -9.38
C ILE A 55 26.39 0.06 -10.49
N ASP A 56 25.48 -0.22 -11.41
CA ASP A 56 25.73 -1.07 -12.57
C ASP A 56 26.85 -0.50 -13.45
N ASP A 57 26.87 0.83 -13.68
CA ASP A 57 27.93 1.51 -14.43
C ASP A 57 29.29 1.44 -13.72
N MET A 58 29.32 1.59 -12.40
CA MET A 58 30.54 1.42 -11.60
C MET A 58 31.06 -0.02 -11.66
N LEU A 59 30.19 -1.02 -11.45
CA LEU A 59 30.55 -2.43 -11.52
C LEU A 59 31.05 -2.81 -12.90
N PHE A 60 30.42 -2.30 -13.96
CA PHE A 60 30.87 -2.51 -15.33
C PHE A 60 32.22 -1.85 -15.60
N SER A 61 32.48 -0.68 -15.03
CA SER A 61 33.79 -0.01 -15.14
C SER A 61 34.89 -0.82 -14.45
N VAL A 62 34.61 -1.37 -13.26
CA VAL A 62 35.54 -2.28 -12.55
C VAL A 62 35.80 -3.54 -13.37
N LYS A 63 34.77 -4.15 -13.94
CA LYS A 63 34.89 -5.30 -14.86
C LYS A 63 35.79 -4.98 -16.06
N LYS A 64 35.66 -3.79 -16.67
CA LYS A 64 36.54 -3.36 -17.76
C LYS A 64 38.00 -3.24 -17.34
N VAL A 65 38.27 -2.69 -16.16
CA VAL A 65 39.64 -2.60 -15.62
C VAL A 65 40.20 -4.00 -15.38
N GLN A 66 39.41 -4.91 -14.82
CA GLN A 66 39.80 -6.32 -14.64
C GLN A 66 40.12 -6.99 -15.97
N LEU A 67 39.27 -6.80 -17.00
CA LEU A 67 39.52 -7.31 -18.34
C LEU A 67 40.85 -6.78 -18.91
N GLN A 68 41.16 -5.50 -18.69
CA GLN A 68 42.44 -4.93 -19.14
C GLN A 68 43.64 -5.52 -18.38
N ILE A 69 43.53 -5.70 -17.05
CA ILE A 69 44.57 -6.35 -16.24
C ILE A 69 44.78 -7.79 -16.71
N GLU A 70 43.70 -8.52 -17.00
CA GLU A 70 43.77 -9.90 -17.49
C GLU A 70 44.36 -9.97 -18.90
N LYS A 71 44.03 -9.02 -19.78
CA LYS A 71 44.70 -8.82 -21.08
C LYS A 71 46.20 -8.60 -20.90
N ILE A 72 46.63 -7.74 -19.99
CA ILE A 72 48.05 -7.51 -19.71
C ILE A 72 48.74 -8.78 -19.17
N LYS A 73 48.05 -9.52 -18.30
CA LYS A 73 48.58 -10.78 -17.74
C LYS A 73 48.72 -11.87 -18.83
N ASN A 74 47.74 -11.99 -19.72
CA ASN A 74 47.77 -12.92 -20.86
C ASN A 74 48.64 -12.48 -22.03
N ILE A 75 49.25 -11.29 -22.00
CA ILE A 75 50.38 -11.03 -22.91
C ILE A 75 51.56 -11.95 -22.56
N PHE A 76 51.63 -12.43 -21.32
CA PHE A 76 52.67 -13.34 -20.83
C PHE A 76 52.20 -14.81 -20.71
N SER A 77 50.95 -15.13 -21.05
CA SER A 77 50.39 -16.49 -21.03
C SER A 77 49.42 -16.73 -22.20
N SER A 78 49.49 -17.88 -22.87
CA SER A 78 48.74 -18.16 -24.11
C SER A 78 47.24 -18.44 -23.93
N ASP A 79 46.64 -18.08 -22.80
CA ASP A 79 45.24 -18.40 -22.51
C ASP A 79 44.29 -17.44 -23.24
N GLN A 80 43.17 -17.95 -23.75
CA GLN A 80 42.12 -17.12 -24.35
C GLN A 80 41.26 -16.48 -23.26
N ILE A 81 41.07 -15.16 -23.34
CA ILE A 81 40.25 -14.40 -22.39
C ILE A 81 38.78 -14.48 -22.80
N ASP A 82 37.93 -14.88 -21.87
CA ASP A 82 36.48 -14.93 -22.06
C ASP A 82 35.84 -13.57 -21.76
N GLU A 83 35.57 -12.79 -22.80
CA GLU A 83 34.98 -11.45 -22.70
C GLU A 83 33.52 -11.46 -22.20
N ASN A 84 32.82 -12.60 -22.25
CA ASN A 84 31.41 -12.68 -21.84
C ASN A 84 31.22 -12.47 -20.33
N LYS A 85 32.25 -12.78 -19.52
CA LYS A 85 32.23 -12.56 -18.06
C LYS A 85 32.17 -11.08 -17.68
N TYR A 86 32.58 -10.21 -18.59
CA TYR A 86 32.73 -8.77 -18.36
C TYR A 86 31.56 -7.94 -18.90
N GLN A 87 30.49 -8.58 -19.36
CA GLN A 87 29.30 -7.88 -19.85
C GLN A 87 28.55 -7.14 -18.73
N ARG A 88 27.82 -6.10 -19.14
CA ARG A 88 26.97 -5.27 -18.28
C ARG A 88 25.79 -6.09 -17.79
N THR A 89 25.67 -6.25 -16.48
CA THR A 89 24.55 -6.93 -15.84
C THR A 89 23.66 -5.87 -15.19
N LYS A 90 22.35 -5.91 -15.43
CA LYS A 90 21.41 -5.04 -14.71
C LYS A 90 21.14 -5.62 -13.33
N SER A 91 21.44 -4.86 -12.30
CA SER A 91 21.26 -5.26 -10.92
C SER A 91 20.21 -4.35 -10.26
N GLU A 92 18.93 -4.72 -10.35
CA GLU A 92 17.81 -4.00 -9.70
C GLU A 92 17.78 -4.25 -8.17
N VAL A 93 18.91 -4.05 -7.50
CA VAL A 93 19.11 -4.43 -6.10
C VAL A 93 18.38 -3.48 -5.17
N PHE A 94 18.44 -2.16 -5.40
CA PHE A 94 17.79 -1.18 -4.54
C PHE A 94 16.28 -1.18 -4.74
N VAL A 95 15.78 -1.28 -5.97
CA VAL A 95 14.34 -1.35 -6.20
C VAL A 95 13.74 -2.62 -5.61
N LYS A 96 14.39 -3.77 -5.79
CA LYS A 96 13.85 -5.04 -5.31
C LYS A 96 13.96 -5.20 -3.80
N ASN A 97 15.06 -4.73 -3.19
CA ASN A 97 15.33 -4.96 -1.77
C ASN A 97 14.95 -3.79 -0.85
N ILE A 98 14.76 -2.58 -1.39
CA ILE A 98 14.44 -1.40 -0.58
C ILE A 98 13.07 -0.83 -0.97
N TYR A 99 12.85 -0.52 -2.25
CA TYR A 99 11.61 0.11 -2.69
C TYR A 99 10.39 -0.80 -2.49
N ASN A 100 10.46 -2.05 -2.97
CA ASN A 100 9.32 -2.97 -2.90
C ASN A 100 8.91 -3.30 -1.45
N PRO A 101 9.82 -3.64 -0.53
CA PRO A 101 9.44 -3.89 0.87
C PRO A 101 8.88 -2.66 1.58
N LEU A 102 9.42 -1.47 1.32
CA LEU A 102 8.87 -0.20 1.84
C LEU A 102 7.44 0.01 1.37
N ASN A 103 7.20 -0.19 0.08
CA ASN A 103 5.88 -0.05 -0.52
C ASN A 103 4.87 -1.06 0.08
N GLU A 104 5.29 -2.31 0.28
CA GLU A 104 4.46 -3.33 0.95
C GLU A 104 4.15 -2.96 2.41
N LEU A 105 5.12 -2.43 3.16
CA LEU A 105 4.89 -1.94 4.52
C LEU A 105 3.84 -0.83 4.56
N VAL A 106 3.94 0.15 3.66
CA VAL A 106 2.98 1.25 3.57
C VAL A 106 1.57 0.73 3.24
N ILE A 107 1.45 -0.27 2.36
CA ILE A 107 0.17 -0.93 2.07
C ILE A 107 -0.43 -1.57 3.34
N ILE A 108 0.40 -2.22 4.16
CA ILE A 108 -0.04 -2.83 5.42
C ILE A 108 -0.54 -1.76 6.38
N PHE A 109 0.18 -0.63 6.53
CA PHE A 109 -0.27 0.49 7.35
C PHE A 109 -1.63 1.03 6.90
N TYR A 110 -1.83 1.22 5.60
CA TYR A 110 -3.13 1.64 5.08
C TYR A 110 -4.24 0.64 5.39
N ARG A 111 -3.99 -0.67 5.25
CA ARG A 111 -5.00 -1.69 5.58
C ARG A 111 -5.39 -1.66 7.06
N ILE A 112 -4.41 -1.54 7.95
CA ILE A 112 -4.65 -1.44 9.39
C ILE A 112 -5.46 -0.18 9.70
N GLY A 113 -5.10 0.97 9.12
CA GLY A 113 -5.84 2.22 9.28
C GLY A 113 -7.30 2.10 8.82
N PHE A 114 -7.53 1.55 7.63
CA PHE A 114 -8.87 1.32 7.08
C PHE A 114 -9.71 0.36 7.95
N PHE A 115 -9.09 -0.66 8.54
CA PHE A 115 -9.74 -1.56 9.48
C PHE A 115 -10.24 -0.81 10.72
N PHE A 116 -9.39 0.02 11.34
CA PHE A 116 -9.81 0.81 12.50
C PHE A 116 -10.90 1.83 12.16
N ILE A 117 -10.82 2.50 11.01
CA ILE A 117 -11.86 3.41 10.53
C ILE A 117 -13.19 2.67 10.35
N SER A 118 -13.16 1.46 9.79
CA SER A 118 -14.34 0.62 9.65
C SER A 118 -14.99 0.31 11.00
N ILE A 119 -14.20 -0.02 12.03
CA ILE A 119 -14.70 -0.28 13.39
C ILE A 119 -15.34 0.97 13.98
N ILE A 120 -14.68 2.13 13.86
CA ILE A 120 -15.20 3.40 14.39
C ILE A 120 -16.53 3.76 13.73
N LEU A 121 -16.64 3.60 12.41
CA LEU A 121 -17.88 3.84 11.68
C LEU A 121 -18.99 2.87 12.09
N PHE A 122 -18.66 1.59 12.31
CA PHE A 122 -19.60 0.60 12.81
C PHE A 122 -20.13 0.96 14.20
N LEU A 123 -19.25 1.29 15.15
CA LEU A 123 -19.64 1.73 16.50
C LEU A 123 -20.50 3.00 16.45
N SER A 124 -20.14 3.95 15.59
CA SER A 124 -20.92 5.16 15.38
C SER A 124 -22.32 4.83 14.84
N ALA A 125 -22.43 3.90 13.90
CA ALA A 125 -23.71 3.43 13.36
C ALA A 125 -24.61 2.86 14.46
N VAL A 126 -24.05 2.04 15.37
CA VAL A 126 -24.76 1.48 16.52
C VAL A 126 -25.30 2.59 17.42
N ILE A 127 -24.48 3.59 17.76
CA ILE A 127 -24.90 4.73 18.59
C ILE A 127 -26.06 5.48 17.93
N PHE A 128 -25.94 5.82 16.64
CA PHE A 128 -27.00 6.52 15.91
C PHE A 128 -28.28 5.69 15.79
N GLN A 129 -28.18 4.36 15.66
CA GLN A 129 -29.32 3.46 15.65
C GLN A 129 -30.04 3.46 17.00
N MET A 130 -29.31 3.41 18.12
CA MET A 130 -29.89 3.47 19.46
C MET A 130 -30.61 4.80 19.71
N ILE A 131 -29.98 5.92 19.36
CA ILE A 131 -30.58 7.26 19.49
C ILE A 131 -31.85 7.35 18.64
N TYR A 132 -31.82 6.84 17.40
CA TYR A 132 -32.99 6.84 16.54
C TYR A 132 -34.14 6.01 17.12
N ARG A 133 -33.86 4.79 17.59
CA ARG A 133 -34.87 3.92 18.22
C ARG A 133 -35.48 4.57 19.45
N SER A 134 -34.67 5.15 20.33
CA SER A 134 -35.14 5.86 21.53
C SER A 134 -36.11 6.99 21.18
N LYS A 135 -35.76 7.83 20.18
CA LYS A 135 -36.64 8.91 19.70
C LYS A 135 -37.93 8.38 19.05
N ASP A 136 -37.85 7.29 18.30
CA ASP A 136 -39.02 6.69 17.65
C ASP A 136 -39.99 6.09 18.68
N LEU A 137 -39.46 5.35 19.68
CA LEU A 137 -40.22 4.82 20.81
C LEU A 137 -40.94 5.93 21.58
N ARG A 138 -40.22 7.01 21.93
CA ARG A 138 -40.81 8.15 22.64
C ARG A 138 -41.97 8.78 21.86
N ARG A 139 -41.80 8.99 20.56
CA ARG A 139 -42.87 9.49 19.68
C ARG A 139 -44.08 8.56 19.59
N ARG A 140 -43.87 7.23 19.62
CA ARG A 140 -44.97 6.27 19.62
C ARG A 140 -45.73 6.28 20.94
N VAL A 141 -45.03 6.39 22.05
CA VAL A 141 -45.64 6.54 23.38
C VAL A 141 -46.47 7.83 23.44
N GLU A 142 -45.91 8.98 23.05
CA GLU A 142 -46.63 10.26 23.00
C GLU A 142 -47.91 10.18 22.14
N LYS A 143 -47.87 9.49 20.99
CA LYS A 143 -49.04 9.28 20.14
C LYS A 143 -50.09 8.37 20.79
N LEU A 144 -49.67 7.32 21.50
CA LEU A 144 -50.58 6.43 22.21
C LEU A 144 -51.24 7.16 23.38
N GLU A 145 -50.47 7.91 24.17
CA GLU A 145 -50.99 8.73 25.27
C GLU A 145 -52.01 9.76 24.76
N ALA A 146 -51.71 10.46 23.65
CA ALA A 146 -52.65 11.40 23.04
C ALA A 146 -53.93 10.72 22.54
N GLY A 147 -53.83 9.50 21.99
CA GLY A 147 -54.99 8.73 21.54
C GLY A 147 -55.86 8.19 22.68
N PHE A 148 -55.26 7.87 23.83
CA PHE A 148 -55.99 7.49 25.04
C PHE A 148 -56.62 8.70 25.75
N ALA A 149 -55.96 9.87 25.74
CA ALA A 149 -56.49 11.09 26.34
C ALA A 149 -57.61 11.77 25.50
N ALA A 150 -57.72 11.43 24.21
CA ALA A 150 -58.75 11.94 23.30
C ALA A 150 -60.04 11.10 23.29
N LYS A 151 -60.11 10.04 24.13
CA LYS A 151 -61.29 9.19 24.33
C LYS A 151 -61.91 9.47 25.69
#